data_AF-A0AAQ4ETS6-F1
#
_entry.id   AF-A0AAQ4ETS6-F1
#
_cell.length_a   1.000
_cell.length_b   1.000
_cell.length_c   1.000
_cell.angle_alpha   90.00
_cell.angle_beta   90.00
_cell.angle_gamma   90.00
#
_symmetry.space_group_name_H-M   'P 1'
#
loop_
_entity.id
_entity.type
_entity.pdbx_description
1 polymer ?
#
loop_
_entity_poly.entity_id
_entity_poly.type
_entity_poly.pdbx_seq_one_letter_code
_entity_poly.pdbx_strand_id
1 'polypeptide(L)'
;MFRLPPGDPRGNQQPGLLSMHTLWVREHNRIARRLAAINSHWEDETLFQVTKRIEEGRYQHIVFSEWLPWQLGSKAMDEYDLWVSESSRTSYDDSLDATLSNEFSAGHFRYSHPNTVHGYW
;
A
#
# COMPACT_ATOMS: atom_id res chain seq x y z
N MET A 1 25.24 9.86 -0.43
CA MET A 1 23.79 9.67 -0.60
C MET A 1 23.45 8.28 -0.06
N PHE A 2 22.94 8.20 1.18
CA PHE A 2 22.53 6.92 1.77
C PHE A 2 21.12 6.58 1.28
N ARG A 3 21.00 5.52 0.50
CA ARG A 3 19.73 4.96 0.02
C ARG A 3 19.47 3.68 0.78
N LEU A 4 18.43 3.64 1.60
CA LEU A 4 17.89 2.38 2.10
C LEU A 4 17.38 1.59 0.88
N PRO A 5 17.80 0.33 0.67
CA PRO A 5 17.27 -0.47 -0.41
C PRO A 5 15.75 -0.62 -0.21
N PRO A 6 14.93 -0.45 -1.25
CA PRO A 6 13.50 -0.70 -1.16
C PRO A 6 13.24 -2.15 -0.74
N GLY A 7 12.15 -2.38 0.00
CA GLY A 7 11.74 -3.74 0.38
C GLY A 7 11.43 -4.65 -0.81
N ASP A 8 11.09 -4.05 -1.97
CA ASP A 8 11.00 -4.75 -3.25
C ASP A 8 12.25 -4.47 -4.10
N PRO A 9 12.96 -5.49 -4.62
CA PRO A 9 14.19 -5.31 -5.40
C PRO A 9 13.98 -4.52 -6.70
N ARG A 10 12.74 -4.41 -7.18
CA ARG A 10 12.33 -3.65 -8.36
C ARG A 10 12.06 -2.19 -8.07
N GLY A 11 12.21 -1.72 -6.82
CA GLY A 11 11.95 -0.32 -6.46
C GLY A 11 12.82 0.73 -7.15
N ASN A 12 13.75 0.32 -8.02
CA ASN A 12 14.55 1.17 -8.89
C ASN A 12 14.30 0.99 -10.41
N GLN A 13 13.23 0.33 -10.83
CA GLN A 13 12.98 0.05 -12.25
C GLN A 13 12.66 1.30 -13.07
N GLN A 14 11.95 2.27 -12.49
CA GLN A 14 11.66 3.55 -13.12
C GLN A 14 11.57 4.69 -12.10
N PRO A 15 11.81 5.96 -12.51
CA PRO A 15 11.82 7.10 -11.60
C PRO A 15 10.51 7.31 -10.83
N GLY A 16 9.36 7.04 -11.46
CA GLY A 16 8.05 7.12 -10.80
C GLY A 16 7.92 6.15 -9.63
N LEU A 17 8.31 4.88 -9.85
CA LEU A 17 8.30 3.86 -8.81
C LEU A 17 9.29 4.20 -7.68
N LEU A 18 10.50 4.65 -8.02
CA LEU A 18 11.48 5.09 -7.03
C LEU A 18 10.95 6.26 -6.17
N SER A 19 10.25 7.20 -6.80
CA SER A 19 9.65 8.35 -6.11
C SER A 19 8.61 7.89 -5.10
N MET A 20 7.75 6.92 -5.47
CA MET A 20 6.77 6.32 -4.56
C MET A 20 7.42 5.60 -3.37
N HIS A 21 8.45 4.77 -3.60
CA HIS A 21 9.18 4.13 -2.50
C HIS A 21 9.81 5.16 -1.55
N THR A 22 10.39 6.22 -2.11
CA THR A 22 11.01 7.30 -1.32
C THR A 22 9.97 8.05 -0.49
N LEU A 23 8.78 8.29 -1.05
CA LEU A 23 7.68 8.94 -0.35
C LEU A 23 7.25 8.14 0.88
N TRP A 24 7.00 6.84 0.72
CA TRP A 24 6.58 5.98 1.83
C TRP A 24 7.66 5.86 2.93
N VAL A 25 8.94 5.73 2.57
CA VAL A 25 10.01 5.72 3.58
C VAL A 25 10.10 7.05 4.34
N ARG A 26 9.84 8.19 3.68
CA ARG A 26 9.81 9.50 4.34
C ARG A 26 8.59 9.63 5.25
N GLU A 27 7.44 9.11 4.84
CA GLU A 27 6.22 9.12 5.63
C GLU A 27 6.36 8.27 6.89
N HIS A 28 6.97 7.08 6.78
CA HIS A 28 7.30 6.22 7.91
C HIS A 28 8.10 6.98 8.95
N ASN A 29 9.22 7.57 8.52
CA ASN A 29 10.10 8.34 9.40
C ASN A 29 9.40 9.58 9.99
N ARG A 30 8.46 10.20 9.26
CA ARG A 30 7.68 11.34 9.76
C ARG A 30 6.72 10.91 10.87
N ILE A 31 6.03 9.78 10.69
CA ILE A 31 5.09 9.23 11.69
C ILE A 31 5.86 8.72 12.90
N ALA A 32 6.93 7.94 12.71
CA ALA A 32 7.75 7.40 13.80
C ALA A 32 8.30 8.52 14.71
N ARG A 33 8.83 9.62 14.14
CA ARG A 33 9.29 10.78 14.92
C ARG A 33 8.18 11.42 15.74
N ARG A 34 6.96 11.51 15.19
CA ARG A 34 5.81 12.05 15.92
C ARG A 34 5.38 11.12 17.04
N LEU A 35 5.36 9.81 16.81
CA LEU A 35 5.03 8.82 17.82
C LEU A 35 6.06 8.80 18.94
N ALA A 36 7.35 8.91 18.63
CA ALA A 36 8.43 8.98 19.62
C ALA A 36 8.33 10.23 20.52
N ALA A 37 7.92 11.37 19.94
CA ALA A 37 7.72 12.60 20.69
C ALA A 37 6.54 12.52 21.69
N ILE A 38 5.51 11.73 21.36
CA ILE A 38 4.33 11.54 22.21
C ILE A 38 4.54 10.39 23.21
N ASN A 39 5.24 9.33 22.79
CA ASN A 39 5.47 8.11 23.55
C ASN A 39 6.97 7.90 23.79
N SER A 40 7.56 8.75 24.65
CA SER A 40 9.00 8.70 24.95
C SER A 40 9.48 7.40 25.61
N HIS A 41 8.55 6.55 26.05
CA HIS A 41 8.80 5.26 26.67
C HIS A 41 8.79 4.09 25.68
N TRP A 42 8.42 4.32 24.42
CA TRP A 42 8.44 3.27 23.40
C TRP A 42 9.87 3.01 22.92
N GLU A 43 10.21 1.72 22.85
CA GLU A 43 11.44 1.27 22.20
C GLU A 43 11.32 1.35 20.67
N ASP A 44 12.47 1.31 19.99
CA ASP A 44 12.58 1.44 18.54
C ASP A 44 11.71 0.41 17.78
N GLU A 45 11.71 -0.85 18.22
CA GLU A 45 10.89 -1.91 17.61
C GLU A 45 9.38 -1.59 17.72
N THR A 46 8.94 -1.06 18.86
CA THR A 46 7.54 -0.66 19.04
C THR A 46 7.18 0.51 18.12
N LEU A 47 8.07 1.50 18.03
CA LEU A 47 7.88 2.63 17.12
C LEU A 47 7.79 2.16 15.67
N PHE A 48 8.68 1.25 15.25
CA PHE A 48 8.68 0.69 13.90
C PHE A 48 7.39 -0.06 13.59
N GLN A 49 6.98 -1.02 14.43
CA GLN A 49 5.79 -1.84 14.17
C GLN A 49 4.49 -1.03 14.21
N VAL A 50 4.35 -0.10 15.17
CA VAL A 50 3.16 0.76 15.23
C VAL A 50 3.11 1.70 14.02
N THR A 51 4.25 2.28 13.64
CA THR A 51 4.32 3.13 12.44
C THR A 51 3.96 2.34 11.19
N LYS A 52 4.56 1.15 11.01
CA LYS A 52 4.27 0.25 9.88
C LYS A 52 2.78 -0.09 9.81
N ARG A 53 2.16 -0.43 10.94
CA ARG A 53 0.73 -0.74 11.00
C ARG A 53 -0.16 0.43 10.57
N ILE A 54 0.20 1.66 10.95
CA ILE A 54 -0.52 2.87 10.52
C ILE A 54 -0.38 3.08 9.02
N GLU A 55 0.82 2.92 8.48
CA GLU A 55 1.07 3.07 7.04
C GLU A 55 0.37 1.99 6.21
N GLU A 56 0.36 0.73 6.66
CA GLU A 56 -0.39 -0.36 6.02
C GLU A 56 -1.88 -0.03 5.98
N GLY A 57 -2.45 0.48 7.08
CA GLY A 57 -3.85 0.92 7.11
C GLY A 57 -4.12 2.09 6.16
N ARG A 58 -3.22 3.06 6.07
CA ARG A 58 -3.32 4.18 5.11
C ARG A 58 -3.26 3.69 3.67
N TYR A 59 -2.33 2.80 3.36
CA TYR A 59 -2.17 2.22 2.03
C TYR A 59 -3.41 1.42 1.63
N GLN A 60 -3.91 0.56 2.52
CA GLN A 60 -5.15 -0.19 2.29
C GLN A 60 -6.33 0.75 2.07
N HIS A 61 -6.47 1.81 2.86
CA HIS A 61 -7.52 2.80 2.64
C HIS A 61 -7.45 3.39 1.23
N ILE A 62 -6.30 3.92 0.81
CA ILE A 62 -6.10 4.46 -0.56
C ILE A 62 -6.46 3.41 -1.62
N VAL A 63 -6.04 2.16 -1.43
CA VAL A 63 -6.34 1.07 -2.37
C VAL A 63 -7.85 0.82 -2.48
N PHE A 64 -8.56 0.66 -1.36
CA PHE A 64 -9.98 0.27 -1.38
C PHE A 64 -10.96 1.44 -1.57
N SER A 65 -10.64 2.64 -1.07
CA SER A 65 -11.55 3.79 -1.16
C SER A 65 -11.34 4.63 -2.42
N GLU A 66 -10.14 4.61 -3.02
CA GLU A 66 -9.80 5.49 -4.14
C GLU A 66 -9.42 4.71 -5.40
N TRP A 67 -8.44 3.80 -5.29
CA TRP A 67 -7.89 3.13 -6.45
C TRP A 67 -8.83 2.04 -7.01
N LEU A 68 -9.30 1.11 -6.18
CA LEU A 68 -10.18 0.00 -6.62
C LEU A 68 -11.50 0.48 -7.25
N PRO A 69 -12.22 1.48 -6.68
CA PRO A 69 -13.43 2.00 -7.32
C PRO A 69 -13.18 2.56 -8.72
N TRP A 70 -12.03 3.21 -8.91
CA TRP A 70 -11.63 3.72 -10.22
C TRP A 70 -11.33 2.61 -11.23
N GLN A 71 -10.74 1.50 -10.77
CA GLN A 71 -10.37 0.37 -11.63
C GLN A 71 -11.53 -0.56 -11.98
N LEU A 72 -12.32 -0.93 -10.98
CA LEU A 72 -13.35 -1.96 -11.10
C LEU A 72 -14.73 -1.37 -11.42
N GLY A 73 -14.95 -0.10 -11.09
CA GLY A 73 -16.24 0.57 -11.19
C GLY A 73 -17.21 0.16 -10.08
N SER A 74 -18.28 0.94 -9.90
CA SER A 74 -19.23 0.77 -8.80
C SER A 74 -19.90 -0.60 -8.78
N LYS A 75 -20.26 -1.14 -9.95
CA LYS A 75 -20.95 -2.44 -10.04
C LYS A 75 -20.15 -3.57 -9.39
N ALA A 76 -18.85 -3.67 -9.69
CA ALA A 76 -18.01 -4.71 -9.13
C ALA A 76 -17.70 -4.45 -7.65
N MET A 77 -17.56 -3.19 -7.24
CA MET A 77 -17.42 -2.82 -5.84
C MET A 77 -18.63 -3.27 -5.01
N ASP A 78 -19.85 -3.10 -5.54
CA ASP A 78 -21.09 -3.53 -4.91
C ASP A 78 -21.22 -5.07 -4.88
N GLU A 79 -20.90 -5.74 -6.01
CA GLU A 79 -21.01 -7.20 -6.14
C GLU A 79 -20.11 -7.96 -5.16
N TYR A 80 -18.92 -7.42 -4.89
CA TYR A 80 -17.92 -8.04 -4.01
C TYR A 80 -17.82 -7.40 -2.62
N ASP A 81 -18.73 -6.48 -2.27
CA ASP A 81 -18.75 -5.76 -0.98
C ASP A 81 -17.40 -5.14 -0.60
N LEU A 82 -16.78 -4.43 -1.54
CA LEU A 82 -15.41 -3.90 -1.40
C LEU A 82 -15.35 -2.47 -0.85
N TRP A 83 -16.50 -1.86 -0.58
CA TRP A 83 -16.56 -0.47 -0.10
C TRP A 83 -16.06 -0.35 1.33
N VAL A 84 -15.22 0.66 1.57
CA VAL A 84 -14.78 1.01 2.92
C VAL A 84 -15.95 1.64 3.67
N SER A 85 -16.42 0.98 4.72
CA SER A 85 -17.45 1.52 5.61
C SER A 85 -16.84 2.47 6.63
N GLU A 86 -17.45 3.65 6.81
CA GLU A 86 -17.06 4.59 7.86
C GLU A 86 -17.56 4.17 9.25
N SER A 87 -18.65 3.38 9.29
CA SER A 87 -19.36 3.05 10.54
C SER A 87 -19.17 1.62 11.02
N SER A 88 -18.78 0.69 10.13
CA SER A 88 -18.57 -0.72 10.47
C SER A 88 -17.13 -1.12 10.25
N ARG A 89 -16.62 -1.97 11.15
CA ARG A 89 -15.32 -2.59 10.98
C ARG A 89 -15.48 -3.84 10.13
N THR A 90 -14.51 -4.11 9.26
CA THR A 90 -14.38 -5.41 8.60
C THR A 90 -14.14 -6.50 9.65
N SER A 91 -14.78 -7.65 9.46
CA SER A 91 -14.54 -8.85 10.25
C SER A 91 -13.47 -9.70 9.57
N TYR A 92 -12.50 -10.17 10.35
CA TYR A 92 -11.54 -11.16 9.87
C TYR A 92 -12.23 -12.52 9.74
N ASP A 93 -11.98 -13.21 8.63
CA ASP A 93 -12.42 -14.57 8.36
C ASP A 93 -11.19 -15.40 8.03
N ASP A 94 -10.89 -16.39 8.88
CA ASP A 94 -9.71 -17.26 8.77
C ASP A 94 -9.90 -18.41 7.76
N SER A 95 -11.13 -18.60 7.26
CA SER A 95 -11.44 -19.58 6.22
C SER A 95 -11.14 -19.09 4.81
N LEU A 96 -10.88 -17.79 4.63
CA LEU A 96 -10.57 -17.18 3.34
C LEU A 96 -9.12 -17.45 2.93
N ASP A 97 -8.94 -17.89 1.68
CA ASP A 97 -7.62 -17.99 1.06
C ASP A 97 -7.13 -16.60 0.63
N ALA A 98 -6.12 -16.08 1.34
CA ALA A 98 -5.50 -14.79 1.05
C ALA A 98 -4.30 -14.88 0.08
N THR A 99 -4.08 -16.03 -0.56
CA THR A 99 -2.98 -16.20 -1.52
C THR A 99 -3.26 -15.50 -2.85
N LEU A 100 -2.17 -15.14 -3.54
CA LEU A 100 -2.25 -14.50 -4.85
C LEU A 100 -2.41 -15.56 -5.95
N SER A 101 -3.45 -15.45 -6.77
CA SER A 101 -3.63 -16.37 -7.89
C SER A 101 -2.56 -16.16 -8.97
N ASN A 102 -2.21 -17.25 -9.67
CA ASN A 102 -1.22 -17.21 -10.74
C ASN A 102 -1.72 -16.36 -11.92
N GLU A 103 -3.00 -16.43 -12.24
CA GLU A 103 -3.65 -15.66 -13.30
C GLU A 103 -3.52 -14.15 -13.04
N PHE A 104 -3.70 -13.74 -11.77
CA PHE A 104 -3.56 -12.35 -11.38
C PHE A 104 -2.13 -11.84 -11.59
N SER A 105 -1.13 -12.60 -11.12
CA SER A 105 0.29 -12.23 -11.19
C SER A 105 0.87 -12.30 -12.61
N ALA A 106 0.55 -13.37 -13.35
CA ALA A 106 1.13 -13.64 -14.66
C ALA A 106 0.50 -12.80 -15.76
N GLY A 107 -0.80 -12.53 -15.68
CA GLY A 107 -1.57 -11.89 -16.74
C GLY A 107 -2.31 -10.64 -16.29
N HIS A 108 -3.31 -10.81 -15.43
CA HIS A 108 -4.34 -9.77 -15.22
C HIS A 108 -3.77 -8.45 -14.71
N PHE A 109 -2.94 -8.46 -13.67
CA PHE A 109 -2.43 -7.22 -13.07
C PHE A 109 -1.38 -6.49 -13.95
N ARG A 110 -1.01 -7.08 -15.09
CA ARG A 110 -0.18 -6.42 -16.10
C ARG A 110 -1.00 -5.60 -17.11
N TYR A 111 -2.32 -5.50 -16.93
CA TYR A 111 -3.20 -4.70 -17.79
C TYR A 111 -2.76 -3.23 -17.95
N SER A 112 -1.97 -2.71 -17.01
CA SER A 112 -1.46 -1.34 -17.03
C SER A 112 -0.27 -1.14 -17.98
N HIS A 113 0.40 -2.21 -18.41
CA HIS A 113 1.60 -2.12 -19.25
C HIS A 113 1.35 -1.39 -20.59
N PRO A 114 0.24 -1.63 -21.33
CA PRO A 114 -0.08 -0.86 -22.53
C PRO A 114 -0.33 0.64 -22.28
N ASN A 115 -0.68 1.02 -21.05
CA ASN A 115 -0.98 2.40 -20.66
C ASN A 115 0.27 3.18 -20.20
N THR A 116 1.47 2.58 -20.34
CA THR A 116 2.71 3.27 -20.02
C THR A 116 3.00 4.34 -21.06
N VAL A 117 3.18 5.59 -20.61
CA VAL A 117 3.51 6.69 -21.50
C VAL A 117 4.98 6.55 -21.94
N HIS A 118 5.19 6.32 -23.23
CA HIS A 118 6.52 6.35 -23.82
C HIS A 118 6.98 7.82 -23.97
N GLY A 119 7.80 8.31 -23.02
CA GLY A 119 8.32 9.68 -23.09
C GLY A 119 9.15 10.19 -21.90
N TYR A 120 9.38 9.37 -20.86
CA TYR A 120 10.25 9.71 -19.72
C TYR A 120 11.57 8.93 -19.71
N TRP A 121 12.02 8.54 -20.90
CA TRP A 121 13.36 8.03 -21.19
C TRP A 121 13.93 8.80 -22.38
#